data_AF-A0AAW8RTY9-F1
#
_entry.id   AF-A0AAW8RTY9-F1
#
_cell.length_a   1.000
_cell.length_b   1.000
_cell.length_c   1.000
_cell.angle_alpha   90.00
_cell.angle_beta   90.00
_cell.angle_gamma   90.00
#
_symmetry.space_group_name_H-M   'P 1'
#
loop_
_entity.id
_entity.type
_entity.pdbx_description
1 polymer ?
#
loop_
_entity_poly.entity_id
_entity_poly.type
_entity_poly.pdbx_seq_one_letter_code
_entity_poly.pdbx_strand_id
1 'polypeptide(L)' 'QVMDVLVKTSPENDPVYAFLSKKRAEGKPYYVYMTAGANKFLRIYYGRVKEYLASLSEEE' A
#
# COMPACT_ATOMS: atom_id res chain seq x y z
N GLN A 1 10.38 -4.02 -6.90
CA GLN A 1 9.14 -3.20 -6.88
C GLN A 1 8.87 -2.71 -5.44
N VAL A 2 8.09 -1.64 -5.22
CA VAL A 2 7.67 -1.18 -3.87
C VAL A 2 7.08 -2.32 -3.02
N MET A 3 6.31 -3.23 -3.63
CA MET A 3 5.74 -4.37 -2.90
C MET A 3 6.79 -5.33 -2.34
N ASP A 4 7.92 -5.54 -3.04
CA ASP A 4 9.01 -6.38 -2.54
C ASP A 4 9.66 -5.74 -1.30
N VAL A 5 9.76 -4.41 -1.27
CA VAL A 5 10.28 -3.67 -0.11
C VAL A 5 9.37 -3.91 1.08
N LEU A 6 8.05 -3.70 0.91
CA LEU A 6 7.06 -3.91 1.97
C LEU A 6 7.09 -5.34 2.53
N VAL A 7 7.25 -6.36 1.67
CA VAL A 7 7.34 -7.77 2.11
C VAL A 7 8.64 -8.04 2.89
N LYS A 8 9.75 -7.40 2.51
CA LYS A 8 11.06 -7.60 3.16
C LYS A 8 11.20 -6.86 4.48
N THR A 9 10.65 -5.64 4.56
CA THR A 9 10.78 -4.79 5.74
C THR A 9 9.68 -5.00 6.76
N SER A 10 8.58 -5.67 6.39
CA SER A 10 7.47 -6.04 7.28
C SER A 10 7.00 -4.92 8.23
N PRO A 11 6.69 -3.71 7.73
CA PRO A 11 6.32 -2.58 8.58
C PRO A 11 4.98 -2.83 9.30
N GLU A 12 4.96 -2.68 10.62
CA GLU A 12 3.83 -3.07 11.48
C GLU A 12 2.54 -2.28 11.26
N ASN A 13 2.62 -1.04 10.77
CA ASN A 13 1.46 -0.15 10.58
C ASN A 13 1.18 0.23 9.13
N ASP A 14 1.73 -0.52 8.17
CA ASP A 14 1.47 -0.26 6.76
C ASP A 14 0.22 -1.00 6.26
N PRO A 15 -0.81 -0.28 5.75
CA PRO A 15 -2.06 -0.89 5.32
C PRO A 15 -1.93 -1.75 4.05
N VAL A 16 -0.87 -1.54 3.26
CA VAL A 16 -0.57 -2.35 2.07
C VAL A 16 0.14 -3.63 2.48
N TYR A 17 1.11 -3.57 3.41
CA TYR A 17 1.75 -4.75 3.98
C TYR A 17 0.75 -5.67 4.70
N ALA A 18 -0.15 -5.11 5.52
CA ALA A 18 -1.21 -5.87 6.17
C ALA A 18 -2.11 -6.58 5.13
N PHE A 19 -2.40 -5.91 4.01
CA PHE A 19 -3.16 -6.50 2.91
C PHE A 19 -2.40 -7.62 2.19
N LEU A 20 -1.12 -7.42 1.87
CA LEU A 20 -0.25 -8.43 1.26
C LEU A 20 -0.17 -9.67 2.17
N SER A 21 0.05 -9.46 3.46
CA SER A 21 0.12 -10.53 4.48
C SER A 21 -1.18 -11.33 4.54
N LYS A 22 -2.34 -10.65 4.55
CA LYS A 22 -3.66 -11.31 4.49
C LYS A 22 -3.81 -12.15 3.22
N LYS A 23 -3.46 -11.61 2.05
CA LYS A 23 -3.58 -12.33 0.78
C LYS A 23 -2.64 -13.53 0.69
N ARG A 24 -1.45 -13.43 1.28
CA ARG A 24 -0.52 -14.54 1.42
C ARG A 24 -1.08 -15.63 2.33
N ALA A 25 -1.68 -15.27 3.47
CA ALA A 25 -2.34 -16.21 4.38
C ALA A 25 -3.56 -16.91 3.76
N GLU A 26 -4.28 -16.23 2.85
CA GLU A 26 -5.34 -16.81 2.02
C GLU A 26 -4.83 -17.78 0.93
N GLY A 27 -3.51 -17.98 0.80
CA GLY A 27 -2.91 -18.87 -0.20
C GLY A 27 -2.96 -18.33 -1.63
N LYS A 28 -3.08 -17.01 -1.83
CA LYS A 28 -3.11 -16.43 -3.18
C LYS A 28 -1.75 -16.59 -3.87
N PRO A 29 -1.70 -16.88 -5.19
CA PRO A 29 -0.45 -16.95 -5.94
C PRO A 29 0.35 -15.65 -5.85
N TYR A 30 1.68 -15.77 -5.81
CA TYR A 30 2.61 -14.66 -5.59
C TYR A 30 2.29 -13.43 -6.45
N TYR A 31 2.33 -13.58 -7.78
CA TYR A 31 2.14 -12.47 -8.71
C TYR A 31 0.73 -11.84 -8.65
N VAL A 32 -0.28 -12.63 -8.26
CA VAL A 32 -1.67 -12.16 -8.13
C VAL A 32 -1.78 -11.18 -6.97
N TYR A 33 -1.32 -11.57 -5.78
CA TYR A 33 -1.43 -10.68 -4.62
C TYR A 33 -0.45 -9.51 -4.69
N MET A 34 0.72 -9.67 -5.32
CA MET A 34 1.68 -8.59 -5.54
C MET A 34 1.10 -7.50 -6.46
N THR A 35 0.43 -7.89 -7.55
CA THR A 35 -0.28 -6.97 -8.44
C THR A 35 -1.45 -6.28 -7.72
N ALA A 36 -2.25 -7.05 -6.97
CA ALA A 36 -3.33 -6.47 -6.17
C ALA A 36 -2.82 -5.49 -5.10
N GLY A 37 -1.68 -5.78 -4.48
CA GLY A 37 -1.01 -4.90 -3.53
C GLY A 37 -0.57 -3.58 -4.17
N ALA A 38 -0.03 -3.63 -5.40
CA ALA A 38 0.34 -2.44 -6.16
C ALA A 38 -0.87 -1.52 -6.41
N ASN A 39 -2.01 -2.08 -6.82
CA ASN A 39 -3.24 -1.31 -7.02
C ASN A 39 -3.75 -0.68 -5.71
N LYS A 40 -3.65 -1.42 -4.60
CA LYS A 40 -4.02 -0.90 -3.29
C LYS A 40 -3.08 0.21 -2.82
N PHE A 41 -1.78 0.07 -3.05
CA PHE A 41 -0.78 1.11 -2.78
C PHE A 41 -1.13 2.39 -3.52
N LEU A 42 -1.34 2.33 -4.84
CA LEU A 42 -1.68 3.51 -5.64
C LEU A 42 -2.92 4.21 -5.10
N ARG A 43 -3.99 3.47 -4.79
CA ARG A 43 -5.24 4.07 -4.30
C ARG A 43 -5.08 4.76 -2.94
N ILE A 44 -4.38 4.13 -2.00
CA ILE A 44 -4.17 4.70 -0.66
C ILE A 44 -3.26 5.92 -0.72
N TYR A 45 -2.11 5.80 -1.36
CA TYR A 45 -1.10 6.85 -1.35
C TYR A 45 -1.48 8.02 -2.25
N TYR A 46 -2.20 7.79 -3.36
CA TYR A 46 -2.78 8.89 -4.13
C TYR A 46 -3.77 9.71 -3.29
N GLY A 47 -4.67 9.04 -2.54
CA GLY A 47 -5.61 9.73 -1.65
C GLY A 47 -4.90 10.54 -0.57
N ARG A 48 -3.97 9.92 0.15
CA ARG A 48 -3.19 10.58 1.22
C ARG A 48 -2.39 11.77 0.73
N VAL A 49 -1.69 11.62 -0.41
CA VAL A 49 -0.92 12.73 -1.00
C VAL A 49 -1.85 13.85 -1.45
N LYS A 50 -2.98 13.52 -2.08
CA LYS A 50 -3.96 14.52 -2.50
C LYS A 50 -4.54 15.29 -1.31
N GLU A 51 -4.92 14.61 -0.23
CA GLU A 51 -5.43 15.23 1.00
C GLU A 51 -4.37 16.14 1.63
N TYR A 52 -3.13 15.66 1.75
CA TYR A 52 -2.02 16.45 2.28
C TYR A 52 -1.72 17.70 1.43
N LEU A 53 -1.73 17.58 0.11
CA LEU A 53 -1.51 18.74 -0.76
C LEU A 53 -2.66 19.74 -0.66
N ALA A 54 -3.91 19.28 -0.49
CA ALA A 54 -5.06 20.15 -0.29
C ALA A 54 -4.99 20.91 1.04
N SER A 55 -4.57 20.25 2.13
CA SER A 55 -4.44 20.93 3.43
C SER A 55 -3.36 22.02 3.41
N LEU A 56 -2.28 21.83 2.65
CA LEU A 56 -1.25 22.87 2.50
C LEU A 56 -1.75 24.10 1.75
N SER A 57 -2.65 23.93 0.76
CA SER A 57 -3.23 25.06 0.03
C SER A 57 -4.30 25.83 0.81
N GLU A 58 -4.82 25.27 1.90
CA GLU A 58 -5.78 25.93 2.80
C GLU A 58 -5.08 26.72 3.92
N GLU A 59 -3.78 26.50 4.13
CA GLU A 59 -2.94 27.21 5.11
C GLU A 59 -2.30 28.50 4.54
N GLU A 60 -2.46 28.78 3.24
CA GLU A 60 -2.07 30.03 2.55
C GLU A 60 -3.20 31.07 2.53
#